data_AF-T1BNJ0-F1
#
_entry.id   AF-T1BNJ0-F1
#
_cell.length_a   1.000
_cell.length_b   1.000
_cell.length_c   1.000
_cell.angle_alpha   90.00
_cell.angle_beta   90.00
_cell.angle_gamma   90.00
#
_symmetry.space_group_name_H-M   'P 1'
#
loop_
_entity.id
_entity.type
_entity.pdbx_description
1 polymer ?
#
loop_
_entity_poly.entity_id
_entity_poly.type
_entity_poly.pdbx_seq_one_letter_code
_entity_poly.pdbx_strand_id
1 'polypeptide(L)'
;GAYSFLSRRIGASKAQRLIEGGVIYTAQELYEMGVVDHLAEEGQGKSVVYDYIRKENKYRNGLMAIREVKKYLDPVSYEELIHITEIWVDAALRLTDRDLRMMERLVSRQTAKPAGKIG
;
A
#
# COMPACT_ATOMS: atom_id res chain seq x y z
N GLY A 1 7.02 -0.38 -6.56
CA GLY A 1 6.30 0.76 -5.98
C GLY A 1 6.19 0.74 -4.46
N ALA A 2 5.96 -0.40 -3.80
CA ALA A 2 5.69 -0.44 -2.34
C ALA A 2 6.71 0.34 -1.49
N TYR A 3 8.01 0.10 -1.69
CA TYR A 3 9.07 0.81 -0.97
C TYR A 3 9.04 2.32 -1.26
N SER A 4 8.88 2.74 -2.52
CA SER A 4 8.77 4.16 -2.91
C SER A 4 7.66 4.89 -2.17
N PHE A 5 6.48 4.29 -2.06
CA PHE A 5 5.34 4.94 -1.39
C PHE A 5 5.45 4.87 0.14
N LEU A 6 5.85 3.73 0.70
CA LEU A 6 5.97 3.57 2.14
C LEU A 6 7.10 4.41 2.73
N SER A 7 8.27 4.45 2.09
CA SER A 7 9.43 5.22 2.61
C SER A 7 9.14 6.71 2.74
N ARG A 8 8.39 7.29 1.80
CA ARG A 8 7.96 8.70 1.83
C ARG A 8 6.89 8.97 2.88
N ARG A 9 6.14 7.95 3.26
CA ARG A 9 5.03 8.04 4.21
C ARG A 9 5.45 7.82 5.65
N ILE A 10 6.29 6.81 5.90
CA ILE A 10 6.65 6.34 7.25
C ILE A 10 8.16 6.28 7.49
N GLY A 11 8.97 6.70 6.52
CA GLY A 11 10.43 6.62 6.55
C GLY A 11 10.96 5.28 6.04
N ALA A 12 12.14 5.32 5.40
CA ALA A 12 12.81 4.18 4.79
C ALA A 12 12.97 2.98 5.73
N SER A 13 13.40 3.22 6.98
CA SER A 13 13.63 2.17 7.97
C SER A 13 12.36 1.38 8.33
N LYS A 14 11.22 2.06 8.49
CA LYS A 14 9.94 1.37 8.77
C LYS A 14 9.42 0.66 7.52
N ALA A 15 9.55 1.29 6.35
CA ALA A 15 9.16 0.69 5.08
C ALA A 15 9.89 -0.62 4.80
N GLN A 16 11.22 -0.65 5.02
CA GLN A 16 12.03 -1.85 4.85
C GLN A 16 11.55 -3.00 5.76
N ARG A 17 11.35 -2.72 7.06
CA ARG A 17 10.86 -3.72 8.01
C ARG A 17 9.50 -4.29 7.63
N LEU A 18 8.58 -3.46 7.14
CA LEU A 18 7.26 -3.93 6.68
C LEU A 18 7.38 -4.89 5.49
N ILE A 19 8.23 -4.55 4.51
CA ILE A 19 8.38 -5.33 3.27
C ILE A 19 9.11 -6.65 3.54
N GLU A 20 10.17 -6.64 4.33
CA GLU A 20 10.97 -7.82 4.64
C GLU A 20 10.30 -8.74 5.67
N GLY A 21 9.51 -8.18 6.59
CA GLY A 21 8.92 -8.92 7.70
C GLY A 21 7.86 -9.95 7.28
N GLY A 22 7.21 -9.77 6.13
CA GLY A 22 6.16 -10.68 5.64
C GLY A 22 4.96 -10.84 6.58
N VAL A 23 4.80 -9.91 7.53
CA VAL A 23 3.74 -9.92 8.54
C VAL A 23 2.46 -9.29 7.97
N ILE A 24 1.32 -9.89 8.29
CA ILE A 24 0.00 -9.30 8.01
C ILE A 24 -0.38 -8.43 9.20
N TYR A 25 -0.49 -7.12 8.97
CA TYR A 25 -0.90 -6.13 9.97
C TYR A 25 -2.40 -5.85 9.89
N THR A 26 -2.98 -5.56 11.05
CA THR A 26 -4.36 -5.08 11.18
C THR A 26 -4.49 -3.63 10.69
N ALA A 27 -5.72 -3.20 10.42
CA ALA A 27 -5.98 -1.81 10.03
C ALA A 27 -5.52 -0.82 11.12
N GLN A 28 -5.74 -1.16 12.39
CA GLN A 28 -5.37 -0.37 13.56
C GLN A 28 -3.84 -0.20 13.64
N GLU A 29 -3.08 -1.29 13.51
CA GLU A 29 -1.61 -1.22 13.50
C GLU A 29 -1.09 -0.36 12.34
N LEU A 30 -1.67 -0.50 11.15
CA LEU A 30 -1.30 0.32 9.99
C LEU A 30 -1.66 1.79 10.17
N TYR A 31 -2.75 2.09 10.88
CA TYR A 31 -3.14 3.46 11.24
C TYR A 31 -2.15 4.07 12.23
N GLU A 32 -1.80 3.35 13.30
CA GLU A 32 -0.80 3.80 14.28
C GLU A 32 0.59 4.01 13.68
N MET A 33 0.97 3.20 12.69
CA MET A 33 2.22 3.38 11.95
C MET A 33 2.19 4.55 10.97
N GLY A 34 1.00 5.09 10.67
CA GLY A 34 0.80 6.16 9.71
C GLY A 34 0.68 5.69 8.25
N VAL A 35 0.49 4.39 8.01
CA VAL A 35 0.27 3.79 6.67
C VAL A 35 -1.19 3.93 6.22
N VAL A 36 -2.12 4.02 7.16
CA VAL A 36 -3.57 4.26 6.92
C VAL A 36 -3.96 5.58 7.58
N ASP A 37 -4.76 6.40 6.90
CA ASP A 37 -5.17 7.74 7.40
C ASP A 37 -6.49 7.73 8.18
N HIS A 38 -7.34 6.74 7.91
CA HIS A 38 -8.68 6.65 8.48
C HIS A 38 -9.08 5.20 8.73
N LEU A 39 -9.67 4.95 9.90
CA LEU A 39 -10.30 3.69 10.24
C LEU A 39 -11.81 3.80 10.06
N ALA A 40 -12.45 2.68 9.72
CA ALA A 40 -13.88 2.57 9.61
C ALA A 40 -14.33 1.24 10.23
N GLU A 41 -15.47 1.27 10.91
CA GLU A 41 -16.16 0.05 11.33
C GLU A 41 -16.65 -0.74 10.11
N GLU A 42 -16.93 -2.02 10.33
CA GLU A 42 -17.49 -2.89 9.29
C GLU A 42 -18.79 -2.29 8.70
N GLY A 43 -18.87 -2.26 7.37
CA GLY A 43 -19.98 -1.64 6.63
C GLY A 43 -19.94 -0.10 6.55
N GLN A 44 -19.07 0.60 7.30
CA GLN A 44 -19.07 2.07 7.36
C GLN A 44 -18.08 2.75 6.40
N GLY A 45 -17.30 1.99 5.63
CA GLY A 45 -16.25 2.54 4.75
C GLY A 45 -16.73 3.66 3.81
N LYS A 46 -17.91 3.50 3.20
CA LYS A 46 -18.49 4.55 2.34
C LYS A 46 -18.80 5.83 3.12
N SER A 47 -19.38 5.71 4.31
CA SER A 47 -19.75 6.84 5.16
C SER A 47 -18.50 7.65 5.55
N VAL A 48 -17.44 6.96 6.00
CA VAL A 48 -16.16 7.58 6.37
C VAL A 48 -15.51 8.31 5.18
N VAL A 49 -15.58 7.73 3.97
CA VAL A 49 -15.09 8.40 2.75
C VAL A 49 -15.87 9.69 2.46
N TYR A 50 -17.21 9.67 2.57
CA TYR A 50 -18.01 10.88 2.37
C TYR A 50 -17.71 11.95 3.42
N ASP A 51 -17.52 11.56 4.67
CA ASP A 51 -17.13 12.48 5.75
C ASP A 51 -15.77 13.10 5.50
N TYR A 52 -14.80 12.31 5.04
CA TYR A 52 -13.49 12.79 4.64
C TYR A 52 -13.59 13.85 3.52
N ILE A 53 -14.32 13.55 2.44
CA ILE A 53 -14.50 14.48 1.31
C ILE A 53 -15.14 15.80 1.78
N ARG A 54 -16.16 15.73 2.64
CA ARG A 54 -16.82 16.92 3.20
C ARG A 54 -15.84 17.78 4.01
N LYS A 55 -15.01 17.18 4.86
CA LYS A 55 -14.00 17.88 5.66
C LYS A 55 -12.93 18.53 4.79
N GLU A 56 -12.43 17.82 3.79
CA GLU A 56 -11.42 18.29 2.84
C GLU A 56 -11.90 19.50 2.03
N ASN A 57 -13.14 19.46 1.54
CA ASN A 57 -13.72 20.54 0.73
C ASN A 57 -13.82 21.87 1.51
N LYS A 58 -13.98 21.82 2.84
CA LYS A 58 -14.03 23.03 3.67
C LYS A 58 -12.71 23.82 3.66
N TYR A 59 -11.58 23.14 3.52
CA TYR A 59 -10.23 23.75 3.56
C TYR A 59 -9.47 23.55 2.25
N ARG A 60 -10.21 23.42 1.15
CA ARG A 60 -9.71 22.93 -0.14
C ARG A 60 -8.45 23.64 -0.63
N ASN A 61 -8.41 24.97 -0.55
CA ASN A 61 -7.27 25.74 -1.05
C ASN A 61 -5.97 25.42 -0.31
N GLY A 62 -5.99 25.47 1.03
CA GLY A 62 -4.80 25.21 1.85
C GLY A 62 -4.34 23.75 1.75
N LEU A 63 -5.27 22.80 1.80
CA LEU A 63 -4.96 21.38 1.71
C LEU A 63 -4.42 20.99 0.33
N MET A 64 -4.94 21.58 -0.75
CA MET A 64 -4.38 21.41 -2.09
C MET A 64 -2.96 21.97 -2.18
N ALA A 65 -2.71 23.17 -1.68
CA ALA A 65 -1.35 23.75 -1.69
C ALA A 65 -0.35 22.87 -0.93
N ILE A 66 -0.72 22.36 0.25
CA ILE A 66 0.14 21.44 1.02
C ILE A 66 0.40 20.14 0.24
N ARG A 67 -0.59 19.58 -0.43
CA ARG A 67 -0.42 18.37 -1.26
C ARG A 67 0.53 18.61 -2.43
N GLU A 68 0.43 19.75 -3.09
CA GLU A 68 1.34 20.10 -4.18
C GLU A 68 2.77 20.29 -3.68
N VAL A 69 2.97 20.95 -2.53
CA VAL A 69 4.28 21.04 -1.88
C VAL A 69 4.85 19.66 -1.55
N LYS A 70 4.04 18.75 -0.98
CA LYS A 70 4.48 17.38 -0.68
C LYS A 70 4.91 16.62 -1.93
N LYS A 71 4.12 16.70 -3.02
CA LYS A 71 4.48 16.08 -4.31
C LYS A 71 5.76 16.68 -4.89
N TYR A 72 5.99 17.97 -4.71
CA TYR A 72 7.18 18.64 -5.22
C TYR A 72 8.45 18.29 -4.44
N LEU A 73 8.37 18.23 -3.10
CA LEU A 73 9.52 17.97 -2.24
C LEU A 73 10.03 16.52 -2.33
N ASP A 74 9.12 15.57 -2.51
CA ASP A 74 9.46 14.15 -2.52
C ASP A 74 8.57 13.37 -3.52
N PRO A 75 8.72 13.62 -4.83
CA PRO A 75 7.91 12.97 -5.85
C PRO A 75 8.26 11.49 -5.96
N VAL A 76 7.24 10.67 -6.24
CA VAL A 76 7.42 9.36 -6.85
C VAL A 76 7.35 9.56 -8.35
N SER A 77 8.51 9.54 -9.01
CA SER A 77 8.59 9.74 -10.47
C SER A 77 8.24 8.47 -11.23
N TYR A 78 7.85 8.63 -12.50
CA TYR A 78 7.63 7.49 -13.39
C TYR A 78 8.94 6.73 -13.62
N GLU A 79 10.04 7.45 -13.81
CA GLU A 79 11.38 6.93 -14.05
C GLU A 79 11.86 6.07 -12.87
N GLU A 80 11.64 6.54 -11.62
CA GLU A 80 11.92 5.74 -10.42
C GLU A 80 11.14 4.42 -10.44
N LEU A 81 9.83 4.48 -10.74
CA LEU A 81 9.00 3.27 -10.73
C LEU A 81 9.38 2.29 -11.84
N ILE A 82 9.74 2.78 -13.02
CA ILE A 82 10.24 1.93 -14.12
C ILE A 82 11.54 1.26 -13.71
N HIS A 83 12.52 2.02 -13.20
CA HIS A 83 13.79 1.44 -12.80
C HIS A 83 13.65 0.40 -11.67
N ILE A 84 12.80 0.67 -10.67
CA ILE A 84 12.47 -0.30 -9.63
C ILE A 84 11.80 -1.55 -10.21
N THR A 85 11.00 -1.40 -11.26
CA THR A 85 10.34 -2.53 -11.93
C THR A 85 11.37 -3.39 -12.68
N GLU A 86 12.39 -2.80 -13.30
CA GLU A 86 13.50 -3.55 -13.91
C GLU A 86 14.21 -4.42 -12.87
N ILE A 87 14.56 -3.84 -11.72
CA ILE A 87 15.17 -4.58 -10.60
C ILE A 87 14.26 -5.73 -10.14
N TRP A 88 12.96 -5.48 -10.05
CA TRP A 88 11.99 -6.50 -9.67
C TRP A 88 11.90 -7.62 -10.71
N VAL A 89 11.90 -7.32 -12.01
CA VAL A 89 11.89 -8.32 -13.09
C VAL A 89 13.16 -9.16 -13.02
N ASP A 90 14.34 -8.55 -12.89
CA ASP A 90 15.61 -9.27 -12.77
C ASP A 90 15.65 -10.19 -11.54
N ALA A 91 15.06 -9.77 -10.42
CA ALA A 91 14.91 -10.63 -9.25
C ALA A 91 13.92 -11.77 -9.49
N ALA A 92 12.79 -11.50 -10.14
CA ALA A 92 11.79 -12.51 -10.47
C ALA A 92 12.32 -13.59 -11.43
N LEU A 93 13.15 -13.20 -12.40
CA LEU A 93 13.81 -14.14 -13.32
C LEU A 93 14.85 -15.04 -12.63
N ARG A 94 15.28 -14.69 -11.41
CA ARG A 94 16.20 -15.48 -10.58
C ARG A 94 15.49 -16.37 -9.55
N LEU A 95 14.16 -16.45 -9.57
CA LEU A 95 13.41 -17.36 -8.71
C LEU A 95 13.82 -18.81 -8.96
N THR A 96 13.94 -19.57 -7.88
CA THR A 96 14.30 -20.99 -7.95
C THR A 96 13.05 -21.86 -8.14
N ASP A 97 13.23 -23.12 -8.54
CA ASP A 97 12.13 -24.10 -8.59
C ASP A 97 11.40 -24.24 -7.24
N ARG A 98 12.11 -24.03 -6.13
CA ARG A 98 11.49 -24.06 -4.79
C ARG A 98 10.52 -22.90 -4.62
N ASP A 99 10.89 -21.70 -5.06
CA ASP A 99 10.06 -20.50 -4.95
C ASP A 99 8.83 -20.62 -5.85
N LEU A 100 9.01 -21.09 -7.10
CA LEU A 100 7.91 -21.32 -8.04
C LEU A 100 6.89 -22.32 -7.50
N ARG A 101 7.34 -23.48 -6.98
CA ARG A 101 6.45 -24.46 -6.34
C ARG A 101 5.69 -23.90 -5.14
N MET A 102 6.30 -23.01 -4.37
CA MET A 102 5.61 -22.35 -3.26
C MET A 102 4.51 -21.41 -3.79
N MET A 103 4.80 -20.63 -4.82
CA MET A 103 3.83 -19.73 -5.46
C MET A 103 2.64 -20.51 -6.04
N GLU A 104 2.87 -21.61 -6.76
CA GLU A 104 1.82 -22.48 -7.29
C GLU A 104 0.88 -23.01 -6.20
N ARG A 105 1.44 -23.44 -5.06
CA ARG A 105 0.64 -23.90 -3.91
C ARG A 105 -0.23 -22.78 -3.32
N LEU A 106 0.29 -21.55 -3.26
CA LEU A 106 -0.47 -20.40 -2.79
C LEU A 106 -1.64 -20.10 -3.72
N VAL A 107 -1.40 -20.08 -5.03
CA VAL A 107 -2.43 -19.86 -6.06
C VAL A 107 -3.52 -20.94 -5.95
N SER A 108 -3.13 -22.22 -5.90
CA SER A 108 -4.09 -23.33 -5.75
C SER A 108 -4.97 -23.20 -4.51
N ARG A 109 -4.41 -22.79 -3.37
CA ARG A 109 -5.18 -22.58 -2.13
C ARG A 109 -6.14 -21.39 -2.20
N GLN A 110 -5.76 -20.33 -2.91
CA GLN A 110 -6.60 -19.14 -3.09
C GLN A 110 -7.74 -19.41 -4.06
N THR A 111 -7.50 -20.16 -5.14
CA THR A 111 -8.53 -20.49 -6.14
C THR A 111 -9.47 -21.62 -5.71
N ALA A 112 -9.01 -22.52 -4.81
CA ALA A 112 -9.84 -23.58 -4.26
C ALA A 112 -10.93 -23.08 -3.28
N LYS A 113 -10.83 -21.84 -2.78
CA LYS A 113 -11.92 -21.22 -2.01
C LYS A 113 -12.84 -20.47 -2.98
N PRO A 114 -14.10 -20.90 -3.19
CA PRO A 114 -15.10 -20.01 -3.79
C PRO A 114 -15.26 -18.81 -2.86
N ALA A 115 -15.37 -17.61 -3.42
CA ALA A 115 -15.62 -16.39 -2.68
C ALA A 115 -16.76 -16.63 -1.68
N GLY A 116 -16.43 -16.61 -0.38
CA GLY A 116 -17.43 -16.65 0.68
C GLY A 116 -18.43 -15.53 0.42
N LYS A 117 -19.72 -15.87 0.40
CA LYS A 117 -20.82 -14.93 0.18
C LYS A 117 -20.58 -13.69 1.05
N ILE A 118 -20.46 -12.54 0.39
CA ILE A 118 -20.52 -11.24 1.04
C ILE A 118 -22.00 -11.06 1.38
N GLY A 119 -22.34 -11.32 2.65
CA GLY A 119 -23.64 -10.97 3.24
C GLY A 119 -23.69 -9.51 3.62
#